data_AF-A4BWF6-F1
#
_entry.id   AF-A4BWF6-F1
#
_cell.length_a   1.000
_cell.length_b   1.000
_cell.length_c   1.000
_cell.angle_alpha   90.00
_cell.angle_beta   90.00
_cell.angle_gamma   90.00
#
_symmetry.space_group_name_H-M   'P 1'
#
loop_
_entity.id
_entity.type
_entity.pdbx_description
1 polymer ?
#
loop_
_entity_poly.entity_id
_entity_poly.type
_entity_poly.pdbx_seq_one_letter_code
_entity_poly.pdbx_strand_id
1 'polypeptide(L)'
;MSIAEQMKNLSDDILSSYKQRAAEFQQRLKDNAEINKSVQETLDGFRKDHIETATSLRANADSLRANLAQGQKERLNSFKQMMSGIHGSISQIQNEVNEIKTSTTSMLSNFSADQDTAAAKLHKELAQNQTNRSNWNSARLKDFGDFMFSTNKKINDIREEVKDIFGFTDKLLKQFSDDRTEMTASMRTDLKANLTERVEYTKNMLGQFTKSLVETREENQKMAKALQLDLKKSSKDLSNSDAKRLADFEITFTGIQNRVHEIQTYVNTFLTEFSTDRKEAVHTWSKLAEAIARLGEIPVHEIKKTAVKAVKPEVKKVEVKQEIIVEKVIVSEADSKTAAPIVNDVKVEPSKKELTLEEKVLKYLNSHRKGVKVSDMEKPFGETRMKIGFVSKKLLDEGKVRKVENLYYPLTKK
;
A
#
# COMPACT_ATOMS: atom_id res chain seq x y z
N MET A 1 -8.01 -47.42 211.82
CA MET A 1 -7.00 -48.10 212.65
C MET A 1 -5.70 -47.28 212.52
N SER A 2 -5.12 -46.87 213.66
CA SER A 2 -4.01 -45.91 213.91
C SER A 2 -3.68 -44.77 212.92
N ILE A 3 -3.89 -43.51 213.34
CA ILE A 3 -3.64 -42.24 212.61
C ILE A 3 -2.17 -42.07 212.13
N ALA A 4 -1.21 -42.71 212.79
CA ALA A 4 0.21 -42.59 212.44
C ALA A 4 0.52 -43.14 211.03
N GLU A 5 -0.20 -44.16 210.58
CA GLU A 5 0.03 -44.81 209.29
C GLU A 5 -0.54 -43.98 208.13
N GLN A 6 -1.63 -43.24 208.37
CA GLN A 6 -2.20 -42.29 207.41
C GLN A 6 -1.31 -41.05 207.22
N MET A 7 -0.69 -40.54 208.29
CA MET A 7 0.26 -39.42 208.20
C MET A 7 1.53 -39.81 207.43
N LYS A 8 2.02 -41.04 207.61
CA LYS A 8 3.15 -41.57 206.84
C LYS A 8 2.83 -41.70 205.36
N ASN A 9 1.67 -42.28 205.03
CA ASN A 9 1.21 -42.40 203.64
C ASN A 9 1.00 -41.03 202.99
N LEU A 10 0.46 -40.03 203.71
CA LEU A 10 0.31 -38.67 203.20
C LEU A 10 1.66 -37.99 202.96
N SER A 11 2.63 -38.17 203.86
CA SER A 11 3.98 -37.64 203.69
C SER A 11 4.66 -38.29 202.47
N ASP A 12 4.52 -39.60 202.30
CA ASP A 12 5.06 -40.33 201.16
C ASP A 12 4.35 -39.95 199.84
N ASP A 13 3.05 -39.70 199.86
CA ASP A 13 2.27 -39.20 198.71
C ASP A 13 2.65 -37.76 198.34
N ILE A 14 2.86 -36.87 199.32
CA ILE A 14 3.35 -35.51 199.07
C ILE A 14 4.75 -35.55 198.44
N LEU A 15 5.63 -36.40 198.98
CA LEU A 15 7.00 -36.52 198.49
C LEU A 15 7.05 -37.19 197.10
N SER A 16 6.19 -38.18 196.85
CA SER A 16 5.99 -38.80 195.55
C SER A 16 5.41 -37.82 194.53
N SER A 17 4.38 -37.06 194.91
CA SER A 17 3.78 -36.00 194.10
C SER A 17 4.77 -34.88 193.79
N TYR A 18 5.64 -34.52 194.74
CA TYR A 18 6.69 -33.53 194.51
C TYR A 18 7.76 -34.07 193.55
N LYS A 19 8.21 -35.32 193.73
CA LYS A 19 9.15 -35.97 192.79
C LYS A 19 8.55 -36.10 191.39
N GLN A 20 7.28 -36.46 191.29
CA GLN A 20 6.57 -36.54 190.02
C GLN A 20 6.46 -35.16 189.36
N ARG A 21 6.04 -34.13 190.09
CA ARG A 21 5.98 -32.76 189.56
C ARG A 21 7.36 -32.21 189.18
N ALA A 22 8.40 -32.52 189.94
CA ALA A 22 9.77 -32.15 189.60
C ALA A 22 10.24 -32.87 188.32
N ALA A 23 9.91 -34.15 188.16
CA ALA A 23 10.20 -34.91 186.95
C ALA A 23 9.40 -34.39 185.74
N GLU A 24 8.11 -34.11 185.90
CA GLU A 24 7.25 -33.51 184.87
C GLU A 24 7.73 -32.10 184.49
N PHE A 25 8.17 -31.30 185.47
CA PHE A 25 8.73 -29.98 185.21
C PHE A 25 10.07 -30.07 184.45
N GLN A 26 10.95 -30.99 184.85
CA GLN A 26 12.17 -31.25 184.09
C GLN A 26 11.86 -31.77 182.67
N GLN A 27 10.83 -32.59 182.50
CA GLN A 27 10.41 -33.08 181.20
C GLN A 27 9.88 -31.92 180.34
N ARG A 28 9.01 -31.05 180.88
CA ARG A 28 8.53 -29.84 180.18
C ARG A 28 9.66 -28.90 179.79
N LEU A 29 10.69 -28.76 180.63
CA LEU A 29 11.88 -27.97 180.27
C LEU A 29 12.63 -28.61 179.10
N LYS A 30 12.75 -29.94 179.05
CA LYS A 30 13.33 -30.66 177.90
C LYS A 30 12.46 -30.50 176.65
N ASP A 31 11.15 -30.71 176.76
CA ASP A 31 10.20 -30.58 175.65
C ASP A 31 10.20 -29.15 175.10
N ASN A 32 10.22 -28.13 175.97
CA ASN A 32 10.33 -26.73 175.54
C ASN A 32 11.69 -26.43 174.89
N ALA A 33 12.78 -27.02 175.39
CA ALA A 33 14.09 -26.89 174.74
C ALA A 33 14.09 -27.54 173.35
N GLU A 34 13.42 -28.68 173.20
CA GLU A 34 13.28 -29.39 171.93
C GLU A 34 12.35 -28.64 170.95
N ILE A 35 11.23 -28.09 171.42
CA ILE A 35 10.35 -27.22 170.63
C ILE A 35 11.11 -25.98 170.18
N ASN A 36 11.82 -25.29 171.09
CA ASN A 36 12.62 -24.12 170.74
C ASN A 36 13.70 -24.47 169.71
N LYS A 37 14.35 -25.62 169.85
CA LYS A 37 15.31 -26.12 168.88
C LYS A 37 14.66 -26.39 167.51
N SER A 38 13.52 -27.07 167.47
CA SER A 38 12.79 -27.37 166.22
C SER A 38 12.27 -26.10 165.54
N VAL A 39 11.74 -25.14 166.30
CA VAL A 39 11.33 -23.82 165.79
C VAL A 39 12.52 -23.07 165.23
N GLN A 40 13.66 -23.09 165.94
CA GLN A 40 14.89 -22.44 165.48
C GLN A 40 15.41 -23.08 164.19
N GLU A 41 15.45 -24.40 164.11
CA GLU A 41 15.82 -25.14 162.89
C GLU A 41 14.87 -24.84 161.73
N THR A 42 13.57 -24.75 161.99
CA THR A 42 12.56 -24.39 160.97
C THR A 42 12.74 -22.95 160.49
N LEU A 43 12.98 -22.00 161.40
CA LEU A 43 13.24 -20.60 161.07
C LEU A 43 14.55 -20.44 160.30
N ASP A 44 15.60 -21.18 160.67
CA ASP A 44 16.88 -21.15 159.96
C ASP A 44 16.75 -21.82 158.58
N GLY A 45 15.93 -22.86 158.45
CA GLY A 45 15.50 -23.43 157.16
C GLY A 45 14.80 -22.41 156.28
N PHE A 46 13.76 -21.73 156.79
CA PHE A 46 13.07 -20.66 156.04
C PHE A 46 14.01 -19.53 155.64
N ARG A 47 14.91 -19.09 156.54
CA ARG A 47 15.90 -18.06 156.22
C ARG A 47 16.82 -18.50 155.09
N LYS A 48 17.29 -19.74 155.15
CA LYS A 48 18.14 -20.33 154.10
C LYS A 48 17.39 -20.38 152.77
N ASP A 49 16.17 -20.91 152.74
CA ASP A 49 15.35 -21.00 151.52
C ASP A 49 15.05 -19.61 150.93
N HIS A 50 14.78 -18.61 151.79
CA HIS A 50 14.59 -17.23 151.36
C HIS A 50 15.87 -16.64 150.74
N ILE A 51 17.03 -16.90 151.33
CA ILE A 51 18.33 -16.45 150.78
C ILE A 51 18.60 -17.13 149.45
N GLU A 52 18.38 -18.44 149.34
CA GLU A 52 18.56 -19.20 148.10
C GLU A 52 17.60 -18.71 147.00
N THR A 53 16.33 -18.51 147.34
CA THR A 53 15.32 -17.97 146.42
C THR A 53 15.68 -16.56 145.95
N ALA A 54 16.08 -15.66 146.86
CA ALA A 54 16.49 -14.30 146.52
C ALA A 54 17.75 -14.30 145.64
N THR A 55 18.69 -15.20 145.90
CA THR A 55 19.92 -15.37 145.10
C THR A 55 19.57 -15.88 143.70
N SER A 56 18.70 -16.88 143.58
CA SER A 56 18.21 -17.40 142.31
C SER A 56 17.47 -16.34 141.50
N LEU A 57 16.58 -15.57 142.14
CA LEU A 57 15.86 -14.48 141.49
C LEU A 57 16.80 -13.38 140.97
N ARG A 58 17.83 -13.01 141.75
CA ARG A 58 18.86 -12.06 141.30
C ARG A 58 19.65 -12.62 140.12
N ALA A 59 20.11 -13.85 140.18
CA ALA A 59 20.83 -14.50 139.08
C ALA A 59 19.98 -14.56 137.80
N ASN A 60 18.69 -14.90 137.91
CA ASN A 60 17.75 -14.92 136.79
C ASN A 60 17.52 -13.51 136.23
N ALA A 61 17.37 -12.49 137.09
CA ALA A 61 17.21 -11.11 136.67
C ALA A 61 18.45 -10.58 135.94
N ASP A 62 19.65 -10.90 136.43
CA ASP A 62 20.91 -10.50 135.82
C ASP A 62 21.14 -11.23 134.49
N SER A 63 20.81 -12.53 134.41
CA SER A 63 20.81 -13.29 133.16
C SER A 63 19.84 -12.71 132.13
N LEU A 64 18.62 -12.37 132.55
CA LEU A 64 17.63 -11.74 131.67
C LEU A 64 18.11 -10.38 131.16
N ARG A 65 18.69 -9.55 132.03
CA ARG A 65 19.28 -8.26 131.64
C ARG A 65 20.41 -8.44 130.64
N ALA A 66 21.32 -9.40 130.87
CA ALA A 66 22.42 -9.69 129.96
C ALA A 66 21.91 -10.17 128.59
N ASN A 67 20.94 -11.09 128.57
CA ASN A 67 20.33 -11.60 127.34
C ASN A 67 19.59 -10.51 126.57
N LEU A 68 18.85 -9.63 127.26
CA LEU A 68 18.18 -8.49 126.63
C LEU A 68 19.18 -7.49 126.05
N ALA A 69 20.25 -7.16 126.79
CA ALA A 69 21.30 -6.27 126.31
C ALA A 69 22.01 -6.85 125.07
N GLN A 70 22.32 -8.15 125.09
CA GLN A 70 22.92 -8.85 123.97
C GLN A 70 21.98 -8.88 122.76
N GLY A 71 20.70 -9.24 122.95
CA GLY A 71 19.70 -9.24 121.88
C GLY A 71 19.46 -7.84 121.28
N GLN A 72 19.49 -6.78 122.10
CA GLN A 72 19.43 -5.40 121.61
C GLN A 72 20.66 -5.05 120.77
N LYS A 73 21.86 -5.41 121.22
CA LYS A 73 23.11 -5.19 120.48
C LYS A 73 23.10 -5.92 119.14
N GLU A 74 22.67 -7.18 119.10
CA GLU A 74 22.56 -7.98 117.88
C GLU A 74 21.55 -7.36 116.91
N ARG A 75 20.33 -7.02 117.36
CA ARG A 75 19.32 -6.35 116.53
C ARG A 75 19.82 -5.02 115.97
N LEU A 76 20.50 -4.22 116.77
CA LEU A 76 21.07 -2.95 116.33
C LEU A 76 22.16 -3.17 115.28
N ASN A 77 23.01 -4.17 115.45
CA ASN A 77 24.03 -4.52 114.47
C ASN A 77 23.43 -5.04 113.15
N SER A 78 22.44 -5.94 113.21
CA SER A 78 21.70 -6.42 112.04
C SER A 78 21.00 -5.26 111.32
N PHE A 79 20.38 -4.35 112.06
CA PHE A 79 19.76 -3.15 111.49
C PHE A 79 20.78 -2.25 110.81
N LYS A 80 21.93 -1.98 111.44
CA LYS A 80 23.02 -1.19 110.82
C LYS A 80 23.55 -1.84 109.56
N GLN A 81 23.74 -3.16 109.56
CA GLN A 81 24.19 -3.90 108.38
C GLN A 81 23.15 -3.84 107.25
N MET A 82 21.86 -4.02 107.57
CA MET A 82 20.77 -3.90 106.62
C MET A 82 20.70 -2.49 106.02
N MET A 83 20.74 -1.45 106.85
CA MET A 83 20.74 -0.07 106.38
C MET A 83 21.99 0.26 105.55
N SER A 84 23.17 -0.26 105.93
CA SER A 84 24.39 -0.10 105.13
C SER A 84 24.25 -0.77 103.76
N GLY A 85 23.65 -1.97 103.71
CA GLY A 85 23.35 -2.66 102.47
C GLY A 85 22.38 -1.87 101.59
N ILE A 86 21.27 -1.39 102.17
CA ILE A 86 20.27 -0.56 101.46
C ILE A 86 20.92 0.72 100.91
N HIS A 87 21.72 1.44 101.70
CA HIS A 87 22.43 2.63 101.22
C HIS A 87 23.42 2.29 100.09
N GLY A 88 24.12 1.17 100.20
CA GLY A 88 24.99 0.68 99.12
C GLY A 88 24.23 0.42 97.82
N SER A 89 23.10 -0.29 97.89
CA SER A 89 22.23 -0.55 96.74
C SER A 89 21.64 0.74 96.15
N ILE A 90 21.21 1.69 96.99
CA ILE A 90 20.71 3.00 96.52
C ILE A 90 21.80 3.74 95.75
N SER A 91 23.03 3.81 96.28
CA SER A 91 24.16 4.45 95.60
C SER A 91 24.49 3.76 94.27
N GLN A 92 24.46 2.43 94.22
CA GLN A 92 24.69 1.68 92.99
C GLN A 92 23.61 1.97 91.94
N ILE A 93 22.33 1.92 92.32
CA ILE A 93 21.21 2.24 91.42
C ILE A 93 21.32 3.68 90.91
N GLN A 94 21.69 4.63 91.76
CA GLN A 94 21.91 6.02 91.35
C GLN A 94 23.02 6.15 90.31
N ASN A 95 24.12 5.42 90.47
CA ASN A 95 25.22 5.39 89.49
C ASN A 95 24.76 4.77 88.17
N GLU A 96 24.09 3.62 88.21
CA GLU A 96 23.54 2.96 87.01
C GLU A 96 22.55 3.87 86.26
N VAL A 97 21.67 4.56 86.98
CA VAL A 97 20.73 5.53 86.38
C VAL A 97 21.48 6.70 85.73
N ASN A 98 22.55 7.20 86.35
CA ASN A 98 23.37 8.28 85.79
C ASN A 98 24.14 7.83 84.54
N GLU A 99 24.65 6.59 84.53
CA GLU A 99 25.30 5.99 83.36
C GLU A 99 24.32 5.81 82.21
N ILE A 100 23.12 5.29 82.47
CA ILE A 100 22.04 5.16 81.48
C ILE A 100 21.66 6.53 80.92
N LYS A 101 21.52 7.54 81.78
CA LYS A 101 21.21 8.91 81.36
C LYS A 101 22.30 9.48 80.44
N THR A 102 23.56 9.28 80.79
CA THR A 102 24.71 9.74 80.00
C THR A 102 24.76 9.03 78.65
N SER A 103 24.61 7.70 78.65
CA SER A 103 24.56 6.87 77.44
C SER A 103 23.42 7.29 76.52
N THR A 104 22.21 7.46 77.05
CA THR A 104 21.03 7.89 76.30
C THR A 104 21.22 9.28 75.68
N THR A 105 21.80 10.22 76.44
CA THR A 105 22.09 11.58 75.94
C THR A 105 23.10 11.54 74.80
N SER A 106 24.14 10.71 74.91
CA SER A 106 25.12 10.52 73.84
C SER A 106 24.49 9.89 72.59
N MET A 107 23.66 8.85 72.74
CA MET A 107 22.93 8.24 71.62
C MET A 107 22.02 9.24 70.90
N LEU A 108 21.28 10.06 71.64
CA LEU A 108 20.40 11.09 71.05
C LEU A 108 21.21 12.16 70.32
N SER A 109 22.36 12.57 70.88
CA SER A 109 23.24 13.55 70.22
C SER A 109 23.84 13.00 68.92
N ASN A 110 24.28 11.74 68.92
CA ASN A 110 24.82 11.09 67.71
C ASN A 110 23.72 10.93 66.66
N PHE A 111 22.52 10.49 67.06
CA PHE A 111 21.38 10.36 66.16
C PHE A 111 21.00 11.70 65.51
N SER A 112 20.99 12.79 66.28
CA SER A 112 20.75 14.14 65.73
C SER A 112 21.81 14.54 64.72
N ALA A 113 23.10 14.28 64.99
CA ALA A 113 24.19 14.59 64.08
C ALA A 113 24.13 13.75 62.78
N ASP A 114 23.78 12.47 62.89
CA ASP A 114 23.56 11.59 61.74
C ASP A 114 22.38 12.08 60.90
N GLN A 115 21.29 12.51 61.55
CA GLN A 115 20.12 13.08 60.87
C GLN A 115 20.48 14.36 60.12
N ASP A 116 21.23 15.27 60.73
CA ASP A 116 21.68 16.52 60.10
C ASP A 116 22.60 16.24 58.90
N THR A 117 23.51 15.28 59.04
CA THR A 117 24.42 14.84 57.97
C THR A 117 23.64 14.24 56.80
N ALA A 118 22.65 13.38 57.08
CA ALA A 118 21.79 12.78 56.06
C ALA A 118 20.95 13.85 55.34
N ALA A 119 20.37 14.80 56.07
CA ALA A 119 19.61 15.91 55.50
C ALA A 119 20.49 16.78 54.60
N ALA A 120 21.70 17.15 55.05
CA ALA A 120 22.65 17.92 54.26
C ALA A 120 23.05 17.20 52.96
N LYS A 121 23.28 15.88 53.02
CA LYS A 121 23.58 15.05 51.84
C LYS A 121 22.42 15.04 50.85
N LEU A 122 21.18 14.82 51.32
CA LEU A 122 19.98 14.85 50.48
C LEU A 122 19.79 16.21 49.82
N HIS A 123 19.95 17.31 50.56
CA HIS A 123 19.88 18.66 49.99
C HIS A 123 20.92 18.89 48.90
N LYS A 124 22.16 18.44 49.11
CA LYS A 124 23.23 18.53 48.11
C LYS A 124 22.90 17.74 46.85
N GLU A 125 22.42 16.50 47.00
CA GLU A 125 22.05 15.64 45.85
C GLU A 125 20.87 16.22 45.07
N LEU A 126 19.84 16.74 45.77
CA LEU A 126 18.70 17.40 45.13
C LEU A 126 19.11 18.67 44.36
N ALA A 127 19.96 19.52 44.95
CA ALA A 127 20.47 20.71 44.29
C ALA A 127 21.33 20.38 43.05
N GLN A 128 22.18 19.35 43.15
CA GLN A 128 22.97 18.87 42.01
C GLN A 128 22.07 18.31 40.91
N ASN A 129 21.06 17.50 41.26
CA ASN A 129 20.10 16.96 40.31
C ASN A 129 19.29 18.05 39.60
N GLN A 130 18.89 19.10 40.33
CA GLN A 130 18.21 20.25 39.74
C GLN A 130 19.11 20.97 38.73
N THR A 131 20.38 21.19 39.07
CA THR A 131 21.38 21.78 38.16
C THR A 131 21.58 20.92 36.91
N ASN A 132 21.77 19.61 37.08
CA ASN A 132 21.94 18.66 35.98
C ASN A 132 20.73 18.65 35.04
N ARG A 133 19.51 18.65 35.59
CA ARG A 133 18.27 18.72 34.79
C ARG A 133 18.15 20.03 34.03
N SER A 134 18.53 21.15 34.65
CA SER A 134 18.54 22.46 33.97
C SER A 134 19.51 22.47 32.79
N ASN A 135 20.74 22.00 33.01
CA ASN A 135 21.77 21.92 31.96
C ASN A 135 21.36 20.98 30.82
N TRP A 136 20.84 19.80 31.15
CA TRP A 136 20.34 18.84 30.15
C TRP A 136 19.19 19.42 29.34
N ASN A 137 18.22 20.09 29.99
CA ASN A 137 17.12 20.74 29.29
C ASN A 137 17.60 21.88 28.38
N SER A 138 18.56 22.68 28.84
CA SER A 138 19.16 23.77 28.04
C SER A 138 19.86 23.23 26.79
N ALA A 139 20.68 22.19 26.94
CA ALA A 139 21.34 21.53 25.81
C ALA A 139 20.31 20.95 24.83
N ARG A 140 19.30 20.23 25.33
CA ARG A 140 18.23 19.66 24.49
C ARG A 140 17.45 20.73 23.72
N LEU A 141 17.14 21.87 24.35
CA LEU A 141 16.45 22.98 23.70
C LEU A 141 17.33 23.63 22.63
N LYS A 142 18.64 23.75 22.87
CA LYS A 142 19.60 24.22 21.87
C LYS A 142 19.65 23.26 20.67
N ASP A 143 19.81 21.96 20.90
CA ASP A 143 19.86 20.95 19.84
C ASP A 143 18.56 20.95 19.01
N PHE A 144 17.41 21.09 19.68
CA PHE A 144 16.12 21.24 19.01
C PHE A 144 16.05 22.53 18.16
N GLY A 145 16.55 23.64 18.68
CA GLY A 145 16.65 24.91 17.94
C GLY A 145 17.52 24.79 16.70
N ASP A 146 18.71 24.18 16.83
CA ASP A 146 19.64 23.94 15.72
C ASP A 146 19.01 23.02 14.65
N PHE A 147 18.29 21.98 15.08
CA PHE A 147 17.53 21.10 14.18
C PHE A 147 16.42 21.84 13.42
N MET A 148 15.61 22.65 14.11
CA MET A 148 14.54 23.44 13.48
C MET A 148 15.11 24.48 12.50
N PHE A 149 16.23 25.12 12.85
CA PHE A 149 16.93 26.04 11.96
C PHE A 149 17.42 25.34 10.69
N SER A 150 18.09 24.18 10.82
CA SER A 150 18.54 23.38 9.68
C SER A 150 17.39 22.92 8.79
N THR A 151 16.28 22.49 9.40
CA THR A 151 15.07 22.07 8.69
C THR A 151 14.45 23.22 7.91
N ASN A 152 14.30 24.39 8.53
CA ASN A 152 13.79 25.58 7.85
C ASN A 152 14.70 26.03 6.70
N LYS A 153 16.02 25.95 6.87
CA LYS A 153 16.97 26.22 5.78
C LYS A 153 16.73 25.29 4.59
N LYS A 154 16.64 23.97 4.81
CA LYS A 154 16.34 23.00 3.75
C LYS A 154 15.00 23.26 3.06
N ILE A 155 13.97 23.63 3.82
CA ILE A 155 12.65 23.98 3.25
C ILE A 155 12.77 25.19 2.32
N ASN A 156 13.56 26.20 2.70
CA ASN A 156 13.79 27.37 1.84
C ASN A 156 14.62 27.00 0.60
N ASP A 157 15.66 26.19 0.75
CA ASP A 157 16.47 25.72 -0.38
C ASP A 157 15.59 24.95 -1.40
N ILE A 158 14.74 24.03 -0.93
CA ILE A 158 13.77 23.30 -1.77
C ILE A 158 12.78 24.27 -2.44
N ARG A 159 12.31 25.30 -1.72
CA ARG A 159 11.38 26.29 -2.29
C ARG A 159 12.01 27.05 -3.45
N GLU A 160 13.26 27.49 -3.31
CA GLU A 160 13.95 28.18 -4.41
C GLU A 160 14.23 27.21 -5.57
N GLU A 161 14.64 25.97 -5.31
CA GLU A 161 14.82 24.96 -6.37
C GLU A 161 13.52 24.69 -7.15
N VAL A 162 12.39 24.54 -6.45
CA VAL A 162 11.07 24.38 -7.08
C VAL A 162 10.71 25.60 -7.94
N LYS A 163 10.99 26.81 -7.46
CA LYS A 163 10.76 28.05 -8.21
C LYS A 163 11.63 28.13 -9.47
N ASP A 164 12.89 27.69 -9.39
CA ASP A 164 13.79 27.62 -10.55
C ASP A 164 13.31 26.59 -11.57
N ILE A 165 12.83 25.41 -11.13
CA ILE A 165 12.24 24.39 -12.01
C ILE A 165 11.02 24.93 -12.73
N PHE A 166 10.12 25.63 -12.03
CA PHE A 166 8.95 26.27 -12.66
C PHE A 166 9.39 27.32 -13.68
N GLY A 167 10.33 28.20 -13.31
CA GLY A 167 10.87 29.21 -14.21
C GLY A 167 11.55 28.63 -15.45
N PHE A 168 12.24 27.51 -15.32
CA PHE A 168 12.84 26.79 -16.45
C PHE A 168 11.77 26.12 -17.33
N THR A 169 10.77 25.48 -16.71
CA THR A 169 9.66 24.83 -17.43
C THR A 169 8.85 25.85 -18.23
N ASP A 170 8.55 27.00 -17.65
CA ASP A 170 7.85 28.10 -18.34
C ASP A 170 8.65 28.61 -19.55
N LYS A 171 9.99 28.70 -19.43
CA LYS A 171 10.86 29.06 -20.55
C LYS A 171 10.79 28.02 -21.68
N LEU A 172 10.86 26.74 -21.35
CA LEU A 172 10.74 25.66 -22.35
C LEU A 172 9.38 25.65 -23.03
N LEU A 173 8.30 25.83 -22.26
CA LEU A 173 6.95 25.90 -22.82
C LEU A 173 6.77 27.11 -23.75
N LYS A 174 7.34 28.26 -23.36
CA LYS A 174 7.34 29.46 -24.22
C LYS A 174 8.13 29.21 -25.50
N GLN A 175 9.35 28.67 -25.40
CA GLN A 175 10.17 28.35 -26.57
C GLN A 175 9.45 27.38 -27.50
N PHE A 176 8.87 26.30 -26.98
CA PHE A 176 8.10 25.35 -27.78
C PHE A 176 6.90 26.01 -28.48
N SER A 177 6.20 26.92 -27.80
CA SER A 177 5.11 27.69 -28.40
C SER A 177 5.58 28.61 -29.52
N ASP A 178 6.72 29.28 -29.32
CA ASP A 178 7.34 30.18 -30.30
C ASP A 178 7.81 29.37 -31.52
N ASP A 179 8.56 28.29 -31.31
CA ASP A 179 9.03 27.36 -32.36
C ASP A 179 7.86 26.79 -33.17
N ARG A 180 6.76 26.40 -32.52
CA ARG A 180 5.56 25.90 -33.20
C ARG A 180 4.90 26.98 -34.05
N THR A 181 4.88 28.22 -33.56
CA THR A 181 4.31 29.36 -34.28
C THR A 181 5.16 29.67 -35.52
N GLU A 182 6.48 29.70 -35.36
CA GLU A 182 7.44 29.88 -36.47
C GLU A 182 7.33 28.77 -37.51
N MET A 183 7.33 27.51 -37.08
CA MET A 183 7.18 26.36 -37.99
C MET A 183 5.85 26.41 -38.75
N THR A 184 4.76 26.75 -38.07
CA THR A 184 3.44 26.88 -38.72
C THR A 184 3.45 28.02 -39.74
N ALA A 185 4.10 29.15 -39.43
CA ALA A 185 4.24 30.27 -40.36
C ALA A 185 5.10 29.91 -41.59
N SER A 186 6.22 29.21 -41.38
CA SER A 186 7.08 28.68 -42.45
C SER A 186 6.31 27.71 -43.35
N MET A 187 5.65 26.70 -42.78
CA MET A 187 4.84 25.74 -43.56
C MET A 187 3.73 26.42 -44.37
N ARG A 188 3.06 27.42 -43.80
CA ARG A 188 2.04 28.21 -44.53
C ARG A 188 2.66 28.99 -45.69
N THR A 189 3.85 29.54 -45.50
CA THR A 189 4.58 30.28 -46.53
C THR A 189 5.00 29.35 -47.67
N ASP A 190 5.59 28.19 -47.34
CA ASP A 190 6.03 27.20 -48.32
C ASP A 190 4.85 26.62 -49.11
N LEU A 191 3.74 26.28 -48.43
CA LEU A 191 2.52 25.82 -49.09
C LEU A 191 1.95 26.88 -50.04
N LYS A 192 1.97 28.16 -49.63
CA LYS A 192 1.52 29.27 -50.48
C LYS A 192 2.44 29.46 -51.69
N ALA A 193 3.75 29.37 -51.51
CA ALA A 193 4.73 29.44 -52.59
C ALA A 193 4.53 28.30 -53.58
N ASN A 194 4.46 27.05 -53.09
CA ASN A 194 4.21 25.87 -53.93
C ASN A 194 2.89 25.95 -54.68
N LEU A 195 1.81 26.41 -54.03
CA LEU A 195 0.52 26.62 -54.69
C LEU A 195 0.66 27.66 -55.82
N THR A 196 1.37 28.76 -55.57
CA THR A 196 1.60 29.82 -56.56
C THR A 196 2.40 29.29 -57.75
N GLU A 197 3.48 28.54 -57.50
CA GLU A 197 4.29 27.88 -58.53
C GLU A 197 3.47 26.88 -59.36
N ARG A 198 2.64 26.04 -58.72
CA ARG A 198 1.77 25.09 -59.42
C ARG A 198 0.72 25.78 -60.27
N VAL A 199 0.13 26.87 -59.77
CA VAL A 199 -0.82 27.68 -60.54
C VAL A 199 -0.13 28.30 -61.75
N GLU A 200 1.05 28.89 -61.59
CA GLU A 200 1.79 29.51 -62.69
C GLU A 200 2.26 28.48 -63.73
N TYR A 201 2.78 27.33 -63.28
CA TYR A 201 3.12 26.20 -64.15
C TYR A 201 1.92 25.72 -64.95
N THR A 202 0.77 25.52 -64.30
CA THR A 202 -0.47 25.06 -64.96
C THR A 202 -0.97 26.11 -65.96
N LYS A 203 -0.90 27.39 -65.62
CA LYS A 203 -1.24 28.51 -66.51
C LYS A 203 -0.31 28.56 -67.73
N ASN A 204 0.99 28.34 -67.55
CA ASN A 204 1.95 28.25 -68.65
C ASN A 204 1.65 27.06 -69.58
N MET A 205 1.40 25.87 -69.00
CA MET A 205 0.97 24.69 -69.76
C MET A 205 -0.31 24.96 -70.57
N LEU A 206 -1.34 25.56 -69.96
CA LEU A 206 -2.57 25.98 -70.63
C LEU A 206 -2.29 26.99 -71.76
N GLY A 207 -1.39 27.94 -71.54
CA GLY A 207 -0.92 28.88 -72.56
C GLY A 207 -0.27 28.18 -73.75
N GLN A 208 0.62 27.21 -73.50
CA GLN A 208 1.25 26.39 -74.54
C GLN A 208 0.24 25.54 -75.31
N PHE A 209 -0.70 24.89 -74.62
CA PHE A 209 -1.79 24.15 -75.27
C PHE A 209 -2.64 25.07 -76.16
N THR A 210 -2.99 26.25 -75.66
CA THR A 210 -3.77 27.24 -76.42
C THR A 210 -3.00 27.66 -77.68
N LYS A 211 -1.69 27.92 -77.56
CA LYS A 211 -0.83 28.26 -78.69
C LYS A 211 -0.77 27.12 -79.73
N SER A 212 -0.54 25.89 -79.27
CA SER A 212 -0.50 24.70 -80.12
C SER A 212 -1.83 24.46 -80.84
N LEU A 213 -2.98 24.72 -80.21
CA LEU A 213 -4.29 24.65 -80.85
C LEU A 213 -4.46 25.72 -81.95
N VAL A 214 -3.94 26.93 -81.73
CA VAL A 214 -3.93 28.00 -82.75
C VAL A 214 -3.04 27.61 -83.93
N GLU A 215 -1.82 27.14 -83.66
CA GLU A 215 -0.89 26.66 -84.69
C GLU A 215 -1.49 25.50 -85.50
N THR A 216 -2.05 24.49 -84.83
CA THR A 216 -2.75 23.36 -85.48
C THR A 216 -3.93 23.83 -86.33
N ARG A 217 -4.69 24.83 -85.86
CA ARG A 217 -5.80 25.42 -86.63
C ARG A 217 -5.29 26.14 -87.88
N GLU A 218 -4.21 26.90 -87.78
CA GLU A 218 -3.59 27.59 -88.92
C GLU A 218 -3.02 26.58 -89.94
N GLU A 219 -2.34 25.54 -89.46
CA GLU A 219 -1.82 24.45 -90.30
C GLU A 219 -2.95 23.71 -91.01
N ASN A 220 -4.03 23.36 -90.29
CA ASN A 220 -5.21 22.75 -90.88
C ASN A 220 -5.87 23.66 -91.93
N GLN A 221 -5.93 24.97 -91.69
CA GLN A 221 -6.41 25.94 -92.69
C GLN A 221 -5.50 26.01 -93.91
N LYS A 222 -4.18 26.02 -93.73
CA LYS A 222 -3.20 25.98 -94.84
C LYS A 222 -3.33 24.68 -95.63
N MET A 223 -3.42 23.54 -94.95
CA MET A 223 -3.59 22.23 -95.58
C MET A 223 -4.92 22.14 -96.33
N ALA A 224 -6.02 22.64 -95.76
CA ALA A 224 -7.31 22.71 -96.44
C ALA A 224 -7.25 23.58 -97.70
N LYS A 225 -6.57 24.74 -97.65
CA LYS A 225 -6.35 25.59 -98.83
C LYS A 225 -5.48 24.91 -99.88
N ALA A 226 -4.41 24.21 -99.47
CA ALA A 226 -3.54 23.46 -100.36
C ALA A 226 -4.29 22.31 -101.05
N LEU A 227 -5.04 21.51 -100.29
CA LEU A 227 -5.94 20.47 -100.82
C LEU A 227 -6.95 21.03 -101.81
N GLN A 228 -7.53 22.20 -101.53
CA GLN A 228 -8.47 22.84 -102.44
C GLN A 228 -7.79 23.29 -103.75
N LEU A 229 -6.55 23.77 -103.68
CA LEU A 229 -5.72 24.13 -104.83
C LEU A 229 -5.34 22.89 -105.66
N ASP A 230 -4.89 21.83 -105.00
CA ASP A 230 -4.54 20.56 -105.65
C ASP A 230 -5.76 19.90 -106.30
N LEU A 231 -6.93 19.94 -105.66
CA LEU A 231 -8.18 19.47 -106.25
C LEU A 231 -8.57 20.30 -107.49
N LYS A 232 -8.44 21.63 -107.43
CA LYS A 232 -8.67 22.49 -108.61
C LYS A 232 -7.69 22.19 -109.74
N LYS A 233 -6.40 21.97 -109.42
CA LYS A 233 -5.36 21.63 -110.39
C LYS A 233 -5.60 20.26 -111.00
N SER A 234 -5.85 19.24 -110.19
CA SER A 234 -6.18 17.88 -110.63
C SER A 234 -7.44 17.87 -111.50
N SER A 235 -8.48 18.61 -111.14
CA SER A 235 -9.69 18.77 -111.97
C SER A 235 -9.37 19.39 -113.33
N LYS A 236 -8.49 20.39 -113.39
CA LYS A 236 -8.05 21.01 -114.64
C LYS A 236 -7.18 20.05 -115.48
N ASP A 237 -6.28 19.32 -114.85
CA ASP A 237 -5.41 18.34 -115.51
C ASP A 237 -6.23 17.15 -116.06
N LEU A 238 -7.24 16.69 -115.32
CA LEU A 238 -8.23 15.72 -115.78
C LEU A 238 -9.02 16.24 -116.99
N SER A 239 -9.51 17.48 -116.95
CA SER A 239 -10.20 18.10 -118.07
C SER A 239 -9.32 18.19 -119.33
N ASN A 240 -8.04 18.52 -119.18
CA ASN A 240 -7.08 18.56 -120.29
C ASN A 240 -6.75 17.16 -120.81
N SER A 241 -6.58 16.19 -119.91
CA SER A 241 -6.33 14.78 -120.25
C SER A 241 -7.52 14.18 -121.01
N ASP A 242 -8.75 14.44 -120.56
CA ASP A 242 -9.95 13.95 -121.22
C ASP A 242 -10.16 14.61 -122.59
N ALA A 243 -9.87 15.92 -122.72
CA ALA A 243 -9.85 16.58 -124.03
C ALA A 243 -8.83 15.93 -125.00
N LYS A 244 -7.65 15.57 -124.51
CA LYS A 244 -6.62 14.88 -125.31
C LYS A 244 -7.05 13.45 -125.67
N ARG A 245 -7.61 12.70 -124.72
CA ARG A 245 -8.14 11.35 -124.99
C ARG A 245 -9.27 11.39 -126.02
N LEU A 246 -10.16 12.38 -125.96
CA LEU A 246 -11.21 12.57 -126.96
C LEU A 246 -10.63 12.86 -128.34
N ALA A 247 -9.60 13.70 -128.45
CA ALA A 247 -8.91 13.95 -129.72
C ALA A 247 -8.23 12.68 -130.28
N ASP A 248 -7.56 11.89 -129.45
CA ASP A 248 -6.94 10.62 -129.86
C ASP A 248 -8.00 9.57 -130.28
N PHE A 249 -9.16 9.55 -129.59
CA PHE A 249 -10.29 8.71 -129.98
C PHE A 249 -10.86 9.11 -131.33
N GLU A 250 -10.99 10.40 -131.61
CA GLU A 250 -11.50 10.89 -132.89
C GLU A 250 -10.55 10.52 -134.05
N ILE A 251 -9.24 10.63 -133.85
CA ILE A 251 -8.22 10.19 -134.82
C ILE A 251 -8.33 8.68 -135.09
N THR A 252 -8.42 7.87 -134.02
CA THR A 252 -8.52 6.41 -134.17
C THR A 252 -9.83 5.99 -134.84
N PHE A 253 -10.96 6.64 -134.52
CA PHE A 253 -12.25 6.36 -135.15
C PHE A 253 -12.25 6.70 -136.64
N THR A 254 -11.66 7.85 -137.00
CA THR A 254 -11.50 8.28 -138.39
C THR A 254 -10.62 7.30 -139.17
N GLY A 255 -9.52 6.85 -138.56
CA GLY A 255 -8.65 5.83 -139.15
C GLY A 255 -9.34 4.47 -139.35
N ILE A 256 -10.20 4.06 -138.41
CA ILE A 256 -11.01 2.84 -138.54
C ILE A 256 -12.02 2.99 -139.68
N GLN A 257 -12.72 4.13 -139.78
CA GLN A 257 -13.68 4.38 -140.85
C GLN A 257 -13.03 4.31 -142.24
N ASN A 258 -11.83 4.88 -142.39
CA ASN A 258 -11.08 4.79 -143.65
C ASN A 258 -10.72 3.35 -144.02
N ARG A 259 -10.21 2.55 -143.06
CA ARG A 259 -9.88 1.13 -143.31
C ARG A 259 -11.11 0.30 -143.65
N VAL A 260 -12.25 0.57 -143.01
CA VAL A 260 -13.52 -0.09 -143.35
C VAL A 260 -13.94 0.25 -144.77
N HIS A 261 -13.76 1.49 -145.21
CA HIS A 261 -14.06 1.91 -146.58
C HIS A 261 -13.12 1.26 -147.61
N GLU A 262 -11.83 1.15 -147.31
CA GLU A 262 -10.85 0.42 -148.14
C GLU A 262 -11.20 -1.08 -148.26
N ILE A 263 -11.58 -1.73 -147.15
CA ILE A 263 -12.02 -3.13 -147.16
C ILE A 263 -13.30 -3.30 -147.99
N GLN A 264 -14.29 -2.41 -147.84
CA GLN A 264 -15.50 -2.45 -148.66
C GLN A 264 -15.17 -2.31 -150.15
N THR A 265 -14.24 -1.43 -150.50
CA THR A 265 -13.80 -1.23 -151.88
C THR A 265 -13.11 -2.49 -152.42
N TYR A 266 -12.17 -3.06 -151.66
CA TYR A 266 -11.47 -4.29 -152.02
C TYR A 266 -12.43 -5.49 -152.19
N VAL A 267 -13.36 -5.68 -151.25
CA VAL A 267 -14.35 -6.76 -151.29
C VAL A 267 -15.29 -6.60 -152.48
N ASN A 268 -15.72 -5.38 -152.80
CA ASN A 268 -16.54 -5.13 -153.99
C ASN A 268 -15.77 -5.51 -155.27
N THR A 269 -14.51 -5.09 -155.41
CA THR A 269 -13.66 -5.45 -156.55
C THR A 269 -13.50 -6.96 -156.68
N PHE A 270 -13.18 -7.65 -155.58
CA PHE A 270 -13.01 -9.10 -155.54
C PHE A 270 -14.30 -9.85 -155.91
N LEU A 271 -15.47 -9.39 -155.45
CA LEU A 271 -16.76 -9.98 -155.80
C LEU A 271 -17.13 -9.78 -157.27
N THR A 272 -16.78 -8.64 -157.87
CA THR A 272 -16.94 -8.42 -159.33
C THR A 272 -16.03 -9.34 -160.16
N GLU A 273 -14.77 -9.52 -159.77
CA GLU A 273 -13.84 -10.45 -160.44
C GLU A 273 -14.34 -11.89 -160.32
N PHE A 274 -14.74 -12.32 -159.12
CA PHE A 274 -15.27 -13.67 -158.87
C PHE A 274 -16.56 -13.96 -159.66
N SER A 275 -17.43 -12.96 -159.84
CA SER A 275 -18.63 -13.11 -160.68
C SER A 275 -18.30 -13.26 -162.18
N THR A 276 -17.14 -12.77 -162.61
CA THR A 276 -16.69 -12.83 -164.01
C THR A 276 -16.12 -14.22 -164.31
N ASP A 277 -15.21 -14.71 -163.45
CA ASP A 277 -14.66 -16.08 -163.52
C ASP A 277 -15.78 -17.15 -163.49
N ARG A 278 -16.82 -16.93 -162.67
CA ARG A 278 -17.91 -17.90 -162.55
C ARG A 278 -18.79 -17.95 -163.81
N LYS A 279 -18.92 -16.86 -164.57
CA LYS A 279 -19.61 -16.86 -165.87
C LYS A 279 -18.82 -17.66 -166.91
N GLU A 280 -17.49 -17.57 -166.91
CA GLU A 280 -16.63 -18.36 -167.81
C GLU A 280 -16.63 -19.86 -167.45
N ALA A 281 -16.61 -20.18 -166.15
CA ALA A 281 -16.71 -21.55 -165.67
C ALA A 281 -18.05 -22.21 -166.04
N VAL A 282 -19.18 -21.51 -165.94
CA VAL A 282 -20.48 -22.06 -166.36
C VAL A 282 -20.48 -22.45 -167.84
N HIS A 283 -19.78 -21.69 -168.69
CA HIS A 283 -19.70 -21.98 -170.12
C HIS A 283 -18.86 -23.24 -170.43
N THR A 284 -17.81 -23.50 -169.63
CA THR A 284 -16.98 -24.71 -169.77
C THR A 284 -17.67 -25.95 -169.18
N TRP A 285 -18.38 -25.81 -168.05
CA TRP A 285 -19.18 -26.89 -167.45
C TRP A 285 -20.36 -27.31 -168.33
N SER A 286 -20.99 -26.39 -169.06
CA SER A 286 -22.10 -26.75 -169.98
C SER A 286 -21.62 -27.61 -171.16
N LYS A 287 -20.38 -27.40 -171.66
CA LYS A 287 -19.78 -28.25 -172.70
C LYS A 287 -19.40 -29.64 -172.18
N LEU A 288 -18.97 -29.72 -170.92
CA LEU A 288 -18.64 -31.00 -170.27
C LEU A 288 -19.91 -31.83 -169.98
N ALA A 289 -21.02 -31.17 -169.62
CA ALA A 289 -22.31 -31.81 -169.36
C ALA A 289 -22.92 -32.47 -170.60
N GLU A 290 -22.78 -31.89 -171.79
CA GLU A 290 -23.23 -32.51 -173.06
C GLU A 290 -22.41 -33.75 -173.44
N ALA A 291 -21.11 -33.78 -173.13
CA ALA A 291 -20.25 -34.94 -173.39
C ALA A 291 -20.56 -36.11 -172.45
N ILE A 292 -20.94 -35.81 -171.20
CA ILE A 292 -21.26 -36.82 -170.18
C ILE A 292 -22.66 -37.42 -170.39
N ALA A 293 -23.59 -36.71 -171.04
CA ALA A 293 -24.92 -37.22 -171.39
C ALA A 293 -24.93 -38.38 -172.42
N ARG A 294 -23.79 -38.71 -173.06
CA ARG A 294 -23.65 -39.87 -173.98
C ARG A 294 -23.23 -41.18 -173.30
N LEU A 295 -22.93 -41.19 -172.01
CA LEU A 295 -22.47 -42.37 -171.29
C LEU A 295 -23.26 -42.58 -170.00
N GLY A 296 -24.32 -43.38 -170.10
CA GLY A 296 -24.66 -44.36 -169.08
C GLY A 296 -25.33 -43.84 -167.81
N GLU A 297 -26.60 -44.22 -167.66
CA GLU A 297 -27.47 -44.06 -166.51
C GLU A 297 -26.93 -44.73 -165.23
N ILE A 298 -27.22 -44.14 -164.07
CA ILE A 298 -27.94 -44.71 -162.89
C ILE A 298 -27.56 -43.94 -161.59
N PRO A 299 -28.51 -43.76 -160.63
CA PRO A 299 -28.55 -42.67 -159.65
C PRO A 299 -28.07 -43.09 -158.24
N VAL A 300 -28.01 -42.14 -157.28
CA VAL A 300 -28.56 -42.22 -155.89
C VAL A 300 -27.96 -41.17 -154.90
N HIS A 301 -28.89 -40.38 -154.35
CA HIS A 301 -29.09 -39.76 -153.01
C HIS A 301 -28.15 -38.77 -152.26
N GLU A 302 -28.85 -37.72 -151.79
CA GLU A 302 -28.56 -36.72 -150.75
C GLU A 302 -28.55 -37.30 -149.31
N ILE A 303 -27.76 -36.71 -148.40
CA ILE A 303 -28.01 -36.70 -146.94
C ILE A 303 -27.62 -35.34 -146.30
N LYS A 304 -28.44 -34.92 -145.32
CA LYS A 304 -28.56 -33.67 -144.55
C LYS A 304 -27.71 -33.58 -143.24
N LYS A 305 -27.56 -32.32 -142.76
CA LYS A 305 -27.48 -31.79 -141.36
C LYS A 305 -26.15 -32.02 -140.58
N THR A 306 -25.68 -31.14 -139.67
CA THR A 306 -26.36 -30.57 -138.47
C THR A 306 -25.59 -29.37 -137.84
N ALA A 307 -26.29 -28.56 -137.03
CA ALA A 307 -25.83 -27.37 -136.27
C ALA A 307 -25.36 -27.68 -134.82
N VAL A 308 -24.78 -26.71 -134.09
CA VAL A 308 -25.08 -26.34 -132.67
C VAL A 308 -24.16 -25.21 -132.08
N LYS A 309 -24.85 -24.16 -131.61
CA LYS A 309 -24.79 -23.27 -130.41
C LYS A 309 -23.52 -22.57 -129.85
N ALA A 310 -23.84 -21.35 -129.37
CA ALA A 310 -23.07 -20.34 -128.64
C ALA A 310 -23.29 -20.38 -127.11
N VAL A 311 -22.35 -19.78 -126.35
CA VAL A 311 -22.49 -19.39 -124.93
C VAL A 311 -21.75 -18.06 -124.66
N LYS A 312 -22.39 -17.20 -123.86
CA LYS A 312 -21.99 -15.93 -123.17
C LYS A 312 -22.55 -16.05 -121.72
N PRO A 313 -22.40 -15.11 -120.75
CA PRO A 313 -21.38 -14.08 -120.42
C PRO A 313 -21.11 -13.99 -118.87
N GLU A 314 -20.47 -12.89 -118.41
CA GLU A 314 -20.92 -11.96 -117.33
C GLU A 314 -19.98 -11.66 -116.13
N VAL A 315 -20.00 -10.37 -115.76
CA VAL A 315 -19.14 -9.59 -114.86
C VAL A 315 -19.91 -9.21 -113.59
N LYS A 316 -19.28 -9.19 -112.40
CA LYS A 316 -19.77 -8.44 -111.22
C LYS A 316 -18.65 -7.83 -110.37
N LYS A 317 -19.07 -6.84 -109.59
CA LYS A 317 -18.42 -5.66 -109.02
C LYS A 317 -18.54 -5.72 -107.47
N VAL A 318 -17.84 -4.83 -106.72
CA VAL A 318 -18.26 -4.17 -105.44
C VAL A 318 -17.37 -4.35 -104.17
N GLU A 319 -16.96 -3.18 -103.64
CA GLU A 319 -16.78 -2.65 -102.24
C GLU A 319 -15.61 -2.89 -101.26
N VAL A 320 -15.46 -1.81 -100.47
CA VAL A 320 -14.49 -1.31 -99.49
C VAL A 320 -14.95 -1.63 -98.04
N LYS A 321 -14.03 -1.74 -97.05
CA LYS A 321 -14.20 -1.20 -95.67
C LYS A 321 -12.94 -1.31 -94.77
N GLN A 322 -12.81 -0.30 -93.90
CA GLN A 322 -11.83 -0.08 -92.81
C GLN A 322 -12.18 -0.87 -91.52
N GLU A 323 -11.20 -1.08 -90.62
CA GLU A 323 -11.22 -0.72 -89.16
C GLU A 323 -10.03 -1.39 -88.41
N ILE A 324 -9.14 -0.64 -87.73
CA ILE A 324 -9.13 -0.19 -86.32
C ILE A 324 -8.82 -1.31 -85.31
N ILE A 325 -7.67 -1.16 -84.63
CA ILE A 325 -7.18 -1.94 -83.48
C ILE A 325 -7.30 -1.05 -82.23
N VAL A 326 -7.96 -1.51 -81.17
CA VAL A 326 -7.92 -0.91 -79.83
C VAL A 326 -7.65 -2.01 -78.80
N GLU A 327 -6.51 -1.91 -78.12
CA GLU A 327 -6.09 -2.81 -77.05
C GLU A 327 -6.19 -2.10 -75.68
N LYS A 328 -7.09 -2.63 -74.86
CA LYS A 328 -6.97 -2.94 -73.41
C LYS A 328 -6.77 -1.79 -72.41
N VAL A 329 -7.88 -1.45 -71.75
CA VAL A 329 -7.96 -0.77 -70.45
C VAL A 329 -7.69 -1.76 -69.32
N ILE A 330 -6.75 -1.45 -68.43
CA ILE A 330 -6.57 -2.11 -67.13
C ILE A 330 -6.80 -1.04 -66.04
N VAL A 331 -7.78 -1.29 -65.18
CA VAL A 331 -8.07 -0.54 -63.95
C VAL A 331 -7.72 -1.45 -62.77
N SER A 332 -6.89 -0.94 -61.86
CA SER A 332 -6.66 -1.44 -60.49
C SER A 332 -6.64 -0.20 -59.59
N GLU A 333 -7.66 0.05 -58.78
CA GLU A 333 -7.90 -0.49 -57.43
C GLU A 333 -6.85 -0.02 -56.40
N ALA A 334 -7.24 0.86 -55.47
CA ALA A 334 -6.72 0.92 -54.09
C ALA A 334 -7.46 1.96 -53.23
N ASP A 335 -7.88 1.49 -52.06
CA ASP A 335 -8.61 2.12 -50.97
C ASP A 335 -7.93 3.32 -50.29
N SER A 336 -8.73 4.15 -49.61
CA SER A 336 -8.41 4.57 -48.23
C SER A 336 -9.63 5.12 -47.47
N LYS A 337 -9.98 4.42 -46.39
CA LYS A 337 -10.98 4.73 -45.37
C LYS A 337 -10.55 5.93 -44.51
N THR A 338 -11.48 6.83 -44.23
CA THR A 338 -11.38 7.87 -43.20
C THR A 338 -12.10 7.42 -41.93
N ALA A 339 -11.42 7.45 -40.80
CA ALA A 339 -11.99 7.26 -39.46
C ALA A 339 -11.78 8.52 -38.62
N ALA A 340 -12.84 9.00 -37.98
CA ALA A 340 -12.87 10.00 -36.91
C ALA A 340 -14.14 9.76 -36.05
N PRO A 341 -14.29 10.34 -34.85
CA PRO A 341 -14.12 9.64 -33.59
C PRO A 341 -15.44 9.48 -32.80
N ILE A 342 -15.52 8.43 -31.98
CA ILE A 342 -16.64 8.14 -31.08
C ILE A 342 -16.37 8.82 -29.73
N VAL A 343 -17.21 9.80 -29.38
CA VAL A 343 -17.37 10.32 -28.01
C VAL A 343 -18.44 9.46 -27.33
N ASN A 344 -18.05 8.72 -26.30
CA ASN A 344 -18.96 7.95 -25.46
C ASN A 344 -19.25 8.71 -24.16
N ASP A 345 -20.46 9.25 -24.06
CA ASP A 345 -21.09 9.66 -22.80
C ASP A 345 -21.46 8.40 -22.00
N VAL A 346 -20.85 8.24 -20.83
CA VAL A 346 -21.18 7.18 -19.88
C VAL A 346 -22.18 7.69 -18.84
N LYS A 347 -23.37 7.11 -18.91
CA LYS A 347 -24.51 7.22 -17.99
C LYS A 347 -24.19 6.54 -16.65
N VAL A 348 -24.29 7.29 -15.55
CA VAL A 348 -24.02 6.84 -14.17
C VAL A 348 -25.24 6.11 -13.57
N GLU A 349 -25.05 4.85 -13.16
CA GLU A 349 -25.96 4.09 -12.29
C GLU A 349 -25.74 4.44 -10.80
N PRO A 350 -26.77 4.32 -9.94
CA PRO A 350 -26.71 4.76 -8.54
C PRO A 350 -25.80 3.86 -7.68
N SER A 351 -24.84 4.49 -7.02
CA SER A 351 -23.83 3.89 -6.16
C SER A 351 -24.43 3.12 -4.97
N LYS A 352 -24.08 1.83 -4.88
CA LYS A 352 -24.07 1.12 -3.60
C LYS A 352 -23.10 1.86 -2.67
N LYS A 353 -23.61 2.54 -1.64
CA LYS A 353 -22.76 3.13 -0.59
C LYS A 353 -21.88 2.02 -0.01
N GLU A 354 -20.58 2.10 -0.25
CA GLU A 354 -19.61 1.23 0.37
C GLU A 354 -19.59 1.52 1.87
N LEU A 355 -20.05 0.55 2.67
CA LEU A 355 -19.96 0.61 4.13
C LEU A 355 -18.50 0.84 4.53
N THR A 356 -18.28 1.77 5.46
CA THR A 356 -16.93 2.08 5.95
C THR A 356 -16.35 0.87 6.71
N LEU A 357 -15.03 0.84 6.86
CA LEU A 357 -14.36 -0.26 7.56
C LEU A 357 -14.85 -0.39 9.01
N GLU A 358 -15.15 0.73 9.68
CA GLU A 358 -15.73 0.74 11.03
C GLU A 358 -17.09 0.04 11.09
N GLU A 359 -17.98 0.29 10.13
CA GLU A 359 -19.31 -0.32 10.08
C GLU A 359 -19.22 -1.82 9.78
N LYS A 360 -18.29 -2.21 8.91
CA LYS A 360 -18.00 -3.61 8.58
C LYS A 360 -17.50 -4.38 9.81
N VAL A 361 -16.54 -3.81 10.56
CA VAL A 361 -15.99 -4.40 11.79
C VAL A 361 -17.07 -4.51 12.86
N LEU A 362 -17.86 -3.45 13.08
CA LEU A 362 -18.92 -3.44 14.08
C LEU A 362 -20.02 -4.46 13.77
N LYS A 363 -20.45 -4.57 12.50
CA LYS A 363 -21.43 -5.56 12.05
C LYS A 363 -20.93 -6.98 12.26
N TYR A 364 -19.64 -7.23 11.98
CA TYR A 364 -19.03 -8.54 12.18
C TYR A 364 -18.95 -8.92 13.67
N LEU A 365 -18.53 -8.00 14.54
CA LEU A 365 -18.49 -8.25 15.99
C LEU A 365 -19.90 -8.49 16.56
N ASN A 366 -20.92 -7.79 16.06
CA ASN A 366 -22.32 -8.03 16.44
C ASN A 366 -22.84 -9.41 16.03
N SER A 367 -22.33 -9.98 14.92
CA SER A 367 -22.67 -11.35 14.50
C SER A 367 -21.92 -12.44 15.28
N HIS A 368 -20.85 -12.11 16.01
CA HIS A 368 -20.02 -13.06 16.75
C HIS A 368 -20.12 -12.86 18.26
N ARG A 369 -21.20 -13.40 18.87
CA ARG A 369 -21.48 -13.26 20.31
C ARG A 369 -20.39 -13.85 21.23
N LYS A 370 -19.57 -14.78 20.73
CA LYS A 370 -18.47 -15.42 21.48
C LYS A 370 -17.19 -14.57 21.54
N GLY A 371 -17.20 -13.39 20.94
CA GLY A 371 -16.03 -12.52 20.83
C GLY A 371 -15.08 -12.96 19.71
N VAL A 372 -14.30 -12.01 19.19
CA VAL A 372 -13.40 -12.25 18.05
C VAL A 372 -12.03 -11.64 18.31
N LYS A 373 -10.95 -12.34 17.93
CA LYS A 373 -9.59 -11.79 17.93
C LYS A 373 -9.35 -10.97 16.66
N VAL A 374 -8.48 -9.96 16.74
CA VAL A 374 -8.13 -9.11 15.59
C VAL A 374 -7.52 -9.92 14.44
N SER A 375 -6.76 -10.98 14.74
CA SER A 375 -6.20 -11.91 13.74
C SER A 375 -7.27 -12.59 12.89
N ASP A 376 -8.41 -12.91 13.49
CA ASP A 376 -9.46 -13.70 12.84
C ASP A 376 -10.34 -12.80 11.94
N MET A 377 -10.19 -11.48 12.06
CA MET A 377 -10.88 -10.48 11.25
C MET A 377 -10.12 -10.12 9.96
N GLU A 378 -8.84 -10.49 9.81
CA GLU A 378 -8.06 -10.15 8.61
C GLU A 378 -8.62 -10.81 7.34
N LYS A 379 -8.95 -12.10 7.43
CA LYS A 379 -9.47 -12.90 6.29
C LYS A 379 -10.81 -12.39 5.74
N PRO A 380 -11.83 -12.08 6.57
CA PRO A 380 -13.11 -11.58 6.05
C PRO A 380 -13.08 -10.14 5.53
N PHE A 381 -12.13 -9.30 5.98
CA PHE A 381 -12.06 -7.89 5.56
C PHE A 381 -11.01 -7.61 4.48
N GLY A 382 -10.02 -8.49 4.28
CA GLY A 382 -8.94 -8.27 3.32
C GLY A 382 -8.03 -7.08 3.70
N GLU A 383 -8.04 -6.67 4.96
CA GLU A 383 -7.27 -5.54 5.49
C GLU A 383 -6.24 -6.01 6.50
N THR A 384 -5.19 -5.21 6.72
CA THR A 384 -4.09 -5.60 7.62
C THR A 384 -4.51 -5.57 9.09
N ARG A 385 -3.95 -6.48 9.90
CA ARG A 385 -4.13 -6.56 11.36
C ARG A 385 -4.04 -5.19 12.04
N MET A 386 -3.12 -4.35 11.59
CA MET A 386 -2.84 -3.05 12.19
C MET A 386 -4.01 -2.08 12.00
N LYS A 387 -4.57 -2.00 10.78
CA LYS A 387 -5.75 -1.16 10.50
C LYS A 387 -6.98 -1.65 11.25
N ILE A 388 -7.24 -2.96 11.24
CA ILE A 388 -8.37 -3.56 11.98
C ILE A 388 -8.20 -3.35 13.48
N GLY A 389 -6.98 -3.46 13.99
CA GLY A 389 -6.64 -3.18 15.39
C GLY A 389 -6.91 -1.73 15.78
N PHE A 390 -6.54 -0.77 14.92
CA PHE A 390 -6.82 0.65 15.13
C PHE A 390 -8.33 0.94 15.17
N VAL A 391 -9.08 0.39 14.20
CA VAL A 391 -10.55 0.51 14.16
C VAL A 391 -11.21 -0.14 15.38
N SER A 392 -10.76 -1.33 15.78
CA SER A 392 -11.29 -2.04 16.96
C SER A 392 -11.01 -1.29 18.26
N LYS A 393 -9.84 -0.65 18.37
CA LYS A 393 -9.50 0.23 19.49
C LYS A 393 -10.37 1.49 19.50
N LYS A 394 -10.56 2.13 18.35
CA LYS A 394 -11.47 3.28 18.21
C LYS A 394 -12.91 2.92 18.62
N LEU A 395 -13.43 1.76 18.21
CA LEU A 395 -14.76 1.28 18.62
C LEU A 395 -14.84 0.94 20.12
N LEU A 396 -13.73 0.55 20.75
CA LEU A 396 -13.62 0.34 22.19
C LEU A 396 -13.66 1.68 22.94
N ASP A 397 -12.90 2.66 22.47
CA ASP A 397 -12.84 4.02 23.03
C ASP A 397 -14.20 4.74 22.88
N GLU A 398 -14.91 4.50 21.78
CA GLU A 398 -16.30 4.96 21.54
C GLU A 398 -17.35 4.21 22.36
N GLY A 399 -16.97 3.18 23.13
CA GLY A 399 -17.89 2.40 23.94
C GLY A 399 -18.94 1.66 23.12
N LYS A 400 -18.60 1.20 21.91
CA LYS A 400 -19.48 0.37 21.04
C LYS A 400 -19.20 -1.13 21.17
N VAL A 401 -17.98 -1.48 21.59
CA VAL A 401 -17.55 -2.85 21.84
C VAL A 401 -16.80 -2.91 23.17
N ARG A 402 -16.74 -4.09 23.80
CA ARG A 402 -15.94 -4.31 25.01
C ARG A 402 -14.83 -5.31 24.75
N LYS A 403 -13.69 -5.12 25.39
CA LYS A 403 -12.55 -6.04 25.32
C LYS A 403 -12.45 -6.83 26.61
N VAL A 404 -12.49 -8.16 26.51
CA VAL A 404 -12.21 -9.06 27.63
C VAL A 404 -11.03 -9.94 27.20
N GLU A 405 -9.94 -9.85 27.96
CA GLU A 405 -8.63 -10.42 27.60
C GLU A 405 -8.15 -9.93 26.23
N ASN A 406 -8.22 -10.78 25.19
CA ASN A 406 -7.77 -10.52 23.83
C ASN A 406 -8.90 -10.66 22.78
N LEU A 407 -10.15 -10.72 23.23
CA LEU A 407 -11.33 -10.87 22.39
C LEU A 407 -12.18 -9.60 22.49
N TYR A 408 -12.68 -9.13 21.34
CA TYR A 408 -13.64 -8.03 21.25
C TYR A 408 -15.05 -8.60 21.19
N TYR A 409 -15.93 -8.12 22.07
CA TYR A 409 -17.32 -8.55 22.18
C TYR A 409 -18.26 -7.39 21.85
N PRO A 410 -19.42 -7.68 21.22
CA PRO A 410 -20.46 -6.68 21.07
C PRO A 410 -21.03 -6.30 22.43
N LEU A 411 -21.40 -5.03 22.59
CA LEU A 411 -22.18 -4.61 23.75
C LEU A 411 -23.59 -5.18 23.58
N THR A 412 -23.89 -6.22 24.35
CA THR A 412 -25.26 -6.70 24.51
C THR A 412 -26.08 -5.54 25.04
N LYS A 413 -26.98 -4.98 24.21
CA LYS A 413 -28.02 -4.08 24.70
C LYS A 413 -28.75 -4.82 25.82
N LYS A 414 -28.65 -4.29 27.04
CA LYS A 414 -29.50 -4.70 28.16
C LYS A 414 -30.94 -4.36 27.85
#